data_AF-A0A432HUX1-F1
#
_entry.id   AF-A0A432HUX1-F1
#
_cell.length_a   1.000
_cell.length_b   1.000
_cell.length_c   1.000
_cell.angle_alpha   90.00
_cell.angle_beta   90.00
_cell.angle_gamma   90.00
#
_symmetry.space_group_name_H-M   'P 1'
#
loop_
_entity.id
_entity.type
_entity.pdbx_description
1 polymer ?
#
loop_
_entity_poly.entity_id
_entity_poly.type
_entity_poly.pdbx_seq_one_letter_code
_entity_poly.pdbx_strand_id
1 'polypeptide(L)'
;MQADRARSSRLAHRGQGGVRVAKKVIFACGECHRILEEGIDECNAHPDAHCTGDWQGYVVILNPSRSEIAKKLNVETPGNYALKVNVR
;
A
#
# COMPACT_ATOMS: atom_id res chain seq x y z
N MET A 1 31.68 59.52 -18.98
CA MET A 1 31.83 58.33 -19.83
C MET A 1 32.76 57.34 -19.15
N GLN A 2 32.21 56.25 -18.62
CA GLN A 2 32.77 54.89 -18.70
C GLN A 2 31.83 53.95 -17.92
N ALA A 3 31.32 52.96 -18.64
CA ALA A 3 30.42 51.92 -18.18
C ALA A 3 31.22 50.69 -17.74
N ASP A 4 30.46 49.69 -17.25
CA ASP A 4 30.78 48.26 -17.18
C ASP A 4 31.55 47.72 -15.95
N ARG A 5 30.84 46.97 -15.09
CA ARG A 5 30.92 45.48 -15.05
C ARG A 5 30.05 44.86 -13.95
N ALA A 6 29.27 43.87 -14.36
CA ALA A 6 28.43 43.03 -13.51
C ALA A 6 29.21 42.12 -12.55
N ARG A 7 28.63 41.82 -11.38
CA ARG A 7 28.84 40.53 -10.69
C ARG A 7 27.58 40.06 -9.99
N SER A 8 26.91 39.12 -10.66
CA SER A 8 25.98 38.18 -10.08
C SER A 8 26.70 37.26 -9.09
N SER A 9 26.18 37.10 -7.88
CA SER A 9 26.48 35.94 -7.02
C SER A 9 25.26 35.55 -6.18
N ARG A 10 24.43 34.71 -6.81
CA ARG A 10 23.89 33.43 -6.30
C ARG A 10 23.67 33.28 -4.78
N LEU A 11 22.37 33.18 -4.43
CA LEU A 11 21.71 32.07 -3.71
C LEU A 11 22.38 31.50 -2.44
N ALA A 12 21.66 31.61 -1.32
CA ALA A 12 21.67 30.60 -0.26
C ALA A 12 20.31 30.56 0.49
N HIS A 13 19.25 30.12 -0.19
CA HIS A 13 18.06 29.62 0.50
C HIS A 13 18.47 28.27 1.12
N ARG A 14 18.77 28.27 2.43
CA ARG A 14 19.10 27.05 3.17
C ARG A 14 17.93 26.07 3.11
N GLY A 15 18.17 24.98 2.38
CA GLY A 15 17.90 23.61 2.81
C GLY A 15 16.45 23.24 3.06
N GLN A 16 15.77 22.82 1.99
CA GLN A 16 14.65 21.89 2.09
C GLN A 16 15.16 20.56 2.68
N GLY A 17 15.10 20.42 4.00
CA GLY A 17 15.28 19.15 4.69
C GLY A 17 13.96 18.40 4.79
N GLY A 18 13.50 17.81 3.69
CA GLY A 18 12.31 16.95 3.71
C GLY A 18 12.66 15.57 4.28
N VAL A 19 12.07 15.21 5.42
CA VAL A 19 12.13 13.84 5.95
C VAL A 19 11.42 12.92 4.95
N ARG A 20 12.15 12.00 4.33
CA ARG A 20 11.57 10.94 3.50
C ARG A 20 10.96 9.89 4.42
N VAL A 21 9.67 10.01 4.72
CA VAL A 21 8.92 8.91 5.34
C VAL A 21 8.70 7.84 4.27
N ALA A 22 9.39 6.70 4.39
CA ALA A 22 9.10 5.54 3.57
C ALA A 22 7.68 5.05 3.88
N LYS A 23 6.80 5.08 2.88
CA LYS A 23 5.41 4.61 3.04
C LYS A 23 5.43 3.08 3.19
N LYS A 24 4.96 2.58 4.33
CA LYS A 24 4.77 1.15 4.55
C LYS A 24 3.65 0.65 3.62
N VAL A 25 3.95 -0.38 2.84
CA VAL A 25 3.00 -1.00 1.90
C VAL A 25 2.42 -2.24 2.55
N ILE A 26 1.09 -2.37 2.50
CA ILE A 26 0.37 -3.56 2.95
C ILE A 26 -0.07 -4.33 1.72
N PHE A 27 0.22 -5.63 1.69
CA PHE A 27 -0.10 -6.50 0.57
C PHE A 27 -1.44 -7.22 0.77
N ALA A 28 -2.09 -7.55 -0.33
CA ALA A 28 -3.22 -8.48 -0.37
C ALA A 28 -2.90 -9.61 -1.35
N CYS A 29 -3.30 -10.83 -1.00
CA CYS A 29 -3.10 -12.02 -1.83
C CYS A 29 -4.04 -12.00 -3.05
N GLY A 30 -3.51 -12.27 -4.25
CA GLY A 30 -4.28 -12.35 -5.48
C GLY A 30 -5.30 -13.48 -5.54
N GLU A 31 -5.07 -14.58 -4.81
CA GLU A 31 -5.93 -15.77 -4.85
C GLU A 31 -7.05 -15.72 -3.79
N CYS A 32 -6.72 -15.41 -2.53
CA CYS A 32 -7.70 -15.43 -1.43
C CYS A 32 -8.11 -14.06 -0.90
N HIS A 33 -7.56 -12.99 -1.47
CA HIS A 33 -7.84 -11.60 -1.12
C HIS A 33 -7.57 -11.21 0.35
N ARG A 34 -6.92 -12.07 1.13
CA ARG A 34 -6.54 -11.77 2.51
C ARG A 34 -5.49 -10.67 2.51
N ILE A 35 -5.70 -9.68 3.37
CA ILE A 35 -4.74 -8.62 3.65
C ILE A 35 -3.69 -9.18 4.59
N LEU A 36 -2.43 -9.09 4.18
CA LEU A 36 -1.28 -9.63 4.89
C LEU A 36 -0.86 -8.68 6.01
N GLU A 37 -0.10 -9.22 6.95
CA GLU A 37 0.47 -8.42 8.02
C GLU A 37 1.55 -7.49 7.49
N GLU A 38 1.86 -6.50 8.31
CA GLU A 38 2.85 -5.49 8.01
C GLU A 38 4.24 -6.09 7.76
N GLY A 39 4.77 -5.90 6.54
CA GLY A 39 6.08 -6.41 6.16
C GLY A 39 6.07 -7.85 5.62
N ILE A 40 4.89 -8.44 5.46
CA ILE A 40 4.70 -9.71 4.77
C ILE A 40 4.19 -9.44 3.35
N ASP A 41 4.91 -9.96 2.36
CA ASP A 41 4.61 -9.85 0.93
C ASP A 41 4.28 -11.19 0.27
N GLU A 42 4.25 -12.29 1.02
CA GLU A 42 3.89 -13.62 0.55
C GLU A 42 2.72 -14.22 1.34
N CYS A 43 1.84 -14.97 0.67
CA CYS A 43 0.69 -15.59 1.31
C CYS A 43 1.01 -17.00 1.80
N ASN A 44 0.93 -17.24 3.11
CA ASN A 44 1.16 -18.57 3.70
C ASN A 44 0.26 -19.69 3.15
N ALA A 45 -0.94 -19.35 2.67
CA ALA A 45 -1.87 -20.33 2.10
C ALA A 45 -1.69 -20.52 0.58
N HIS A 46 -1.07 -19.56 -0.10
CA HIS A 46 -0.86 -19.56 -1.55
C HIS A 46 0.55 -19.03 -1.85
N PRO A 47 1.60 -19.84 -1.65
CA PRO A 47 2.99 -19.38 -1.81
C PRO A 47 3.30 -18.90 -3.24
N ASP A 48 2.64 -19.48 -4.24
CA ASP A 48 2.83 -19.12 -5.65
C ASP A 48 1.97 -17.93 -6.11
N ALA A 49 1.10 -17.41 -5.26
CA ALA A 49 0.19 -16.33 -5.61
C ALA A 49 0.89 -14.96 -5.63
N HIS A 50 0.59 -14.15 -6.64
CA HIS A 50 1.04 -12.77 -6.64
C HIS A 50 0.30 -11.98 -5.55
N CYS A 51 1.05 -11.47 -4.57
CA CYS A 51 0.55 -10.50 -3.61
C CYS A 51 0.92 -9.08 -4.07
N THR A 52 -0.01 -8.13 -3.93
CA THR A 52 0.16 -6.75 -4.42
C THR A 52 -0.28 -5.74 -3.36
N GLY A 53 0.34 -4.56 -3.36
CA GLY A 53 -0.12 -3.40 -2.59
C GLY A 53 -1.23 -2.60 -3.30
N ASP A 54 -1.55 -2.95 -4.55
CA ASP A 54 -2.62 -2.35 -5.34
C ASP A 54 -3.90 -3.16 -5.17
N TRP A 55 -4.62 -2.88 -4.09
CA TRP A 55 -5.92 -3.46 -3.78
C TRP A 55 -6.87 -2.38 -3.26
N GLN A 56 -8.17 -2.65 -3.32
CA GLN A 56 -9.22 -1.70 -3.00
C GLN A 56 -10.35 -2.33 -2.19
N GLY A 57 -10.94 -1.53 -1.30
CA GLY A 57 -11.98 -1.93 -0.37
C GLY A 57 -11.41 -2.77 0.78
N TYR A 58 -11.76 -2.44 2.01
CA TYR A 58 -11.29 -3.13 3.21
C TYR A 58 -12.47 -3.72 3.95
N VAL A 59 -12.41 -5.02 4.24
CA VAL A 59 -13.45 -5.75 4.96
C VAL A 59 -12.83 -6.53 6.10
N VAL A 60 -13.41 -6.39 7.29
CA VAL A 60 -13.07 -7.20 8.45
C VAL A 60 -14.19 -8.21 8.69
N ILE A 61 -13.86 -9.49 8.58
CA ILE A 61 -14.77 -10.59 8.90
C ILE A 61 -14.43 -11.08 10.32
N LEU A 62 -15.31 -10.77 11.28
CA LEU A 62 -15.16 -11.21 12.67
C LEU A 62 -15.76 -12.60 12.91
N ASN A 63 -16.93 -12.88 12.32
CA ASN A 63 -17.61 -14.17 12.43
C ASN A 63 -18.24 -14.55 11.08
N PRO A 64 -17.59 -15.43 10.30
CA PRO A 64 -18.07 -15.88 8.99
C PRO A 64 -19.50 -16.44 9.00
N SER A 65 -19.83 -17.25 10.01
CA SER A 65 -21.14 -17.93 10.09
C SER A 65 -22.32 -16.97 10.19
N ARG A 66 -22.12 -15.81 10.83
CA ARG A 66 -23.15 -14.79 11.06
C ARG A 66 -23.12 -13.64 10.05
N SER A 67 -22.09 -13.57 9.21
CA SER A 67 -21.88 -12.45 8.31
C SER A 67 -22.42 -12.75 6.91
N GLU A 68 -23.41 -11.97 6.45
CA GLU A 68 -23.87 -12.03 5.05
C GLU A 68 -22.77 -11.62 4.06
N ILE A 69 -21.88 -10.70 4.46
CA ILE A 69 -20.74 -10.24 3.65
C ILE A 69 -19.78 -11.42 3.39
N ALA A 70 -19.30 -12.07 4.46
CA ALA A 70 -18.52 -13.31 4.37
C ALA A 70 -19.13 -14.37 3.42
N LYS A 71 -20.45 -14.61 3.50
CA LYS A 71 -21.14 -15.54 2.59
C LYS A 71 -21.06 -15.10 1.12
N LYS A 72 -21.30 -13.82 0.85
CA LYS A 72 -21.20 -13.24 -0.50
C LYS A 72 -19.76 -13.27 -1.05
N LEU A 73 -18.78 -13.13 -0.16
CA LEU A 73 -17.34 -13.21 -0.50
C LEU A 73 -16.80 -14.64 -0.52
N ASN A 74 -17.61 -15.65 -0.18
CA ASN A 74 -17.19 -17.04 -0.02
C ASN A 74 -15.99 -17.21 0.94
N VAL A 75 -16.01 -16.49 2.06
CA VAL A 75 -14.95 -16.50 3.08
C VAL A 75 -15.43 -17.27 4.31
N GLU A 76 -14.67 -18.29 4.71
CA GLU A 76 -14.99 -19.14 5.86
C GLU A 76 -14.11 -18.87 7.09
N THR A 77 -13.07 -18.05 6.94
CA THR A 77 -12.12 -17.74 8.02
C THR A 77 -12.23 -16.29 8.44
N PRO A 78 -12.11 -15.97 9.74
CA PRO A 78 -12.04 -14.59 10.18
C PRO A 78 -10.74 -13.93 9.70
N GLY A 79 -10.78 -12.61 9.50
CA GLY A 79 -9.63 -11.83 9.08
C GLY A 79 -9.97 -10.59 8.28
N ASN A 80 -8.92 -9.98 7.75
CA ASN A 80 -8.97 -8.77 6.94
C ASN A 80 -8.84 -9.15 5.47
N TYR A 81 -9.71 -8.58 4.64
CA TYR A 81 -9.80 -8.91 3.21
C TYR A 81 -9.91 -7.65 2.37
N ALA A 82 -9.32 -7.71 1.19
CA ALA A 82 -9.56 -6.76 0.13
C ALA A 82 -10.81 -7.17 -0.65
N LEU A 83 -11.61 -6.20 -1.11
CA LEU A 83 -12.73 -6.49 -2.02
C LEU A 83 -12.26 -6.72 -3.45
N LYS A 84 -11.19 -6.05 -3.85
CA LYS A 84 -10.57 -6.16 -5.17
C LYS A 84 -9.06 -6.15 -5.04
N VAL A 85 -8.40 -7.09 -5.68
CA VAL A 85 -6.93 -7.17 -5.76
C VAL A 85 -6.52 -7.05 -7.23
N ASN A 86 -5.63 -6.12 -7.55
CA ASN A 86 -5.16 -5.93 -8.92
C ASN A 86 -3.89 -6.76 -9.17
N VAL A 87 -4.09 -8.01 -9.58
CA VAL A 87 -3.00 -8.83 -10.12
C VAL A 87 -2.75 -8.39 -11.56
N ARG A 88 -1.55 -7.86 -11.84
CA ARG A 88 -1.12 -7.44 -13.18
C ARG A 88 0.08 -8.28 -13.59
#